data_AF-A0A538RV94-F1
#
_entry.id   AF-A0A538RV94-F1
#
_cell.length_a   1.000
_cell.length_b   1.000
_cell.length_c   1.000
_cell.angle_alpha   90.00
_cell.angle_beta   90.00
_cell.angle_gamma   90.00
#
_symmetry.space_group_name_H-M   'P 1'
#
loop_
_entity.id
_entity.type
_entity.pdbx_description
1 polymer ?
#
loop_
_entity_poly.entity_id
_entity_poly.type
_entity_poly.pdbx_seq_one_letter_code
_entity_poly.pdbx_strand_id
1 'polypeptide(L)'
;MRKRAPAEPRVRRISKKDQICSLYTSGITDVEELAIITDTRPSYVARVLQGSALLSGYFDLYTTTARPMNVHSKLFVRRLGFKNEEIARRSVKVLEHYHRQFQLTSDCAGQHHALSLALTMFNRARWTGKAREAAVFRAWLVSKLDLQAADADACLGARF
;
A
#
# COMPACT_ATOMS: atom_id res chain seq x y z
N MET A 1 -16.69 52.39 36.41
CA MET A 1 -16.65 50.97 35.96
C MET A 1 -16.87 50.91 34.45
N ARG A 2 -15.83 50.65 33.64
CA ARG A 2 -15.98 50.50 32.18
C ARG A 2 -16.34 49.04 31.88
N LYS A 3 -17.53 48.78 31.34
CA LYS A 3 -17.97 47.46 30.87
C LYS A 3 -17.07 47.01 29.71
N ARG A 4 -16.48 45.82 29.84
CA ARG A 4 -15.66 45.16 28.81
C ARG A 4 -16.61 44.67 27.70
N ALA A 5 -16.33 45.07 26.46
CA ALA A 5 -17.09 44.61 25.30
C ALA A 5 -17.00 43.07 25.15
N PRO A 6 -18.05 42.39 24.65
CA PRO A 6 -18.00 40.94 24.47
C PRO A 6 -16.96 40.58 23.40
N ALA A 7 -16.18 39.54 23.68
CA ALA A 7 -15.18 39.02 22.76
C ALA A 7 -15.86 38.48 21.49
N GLU A 8 -15.36 38.88 20.32
CA GLU A 8 -15.82 38.37 19.03
C GLU A 8 -15.70 36.83 18.96
N PRO A 9 -16.66 36.14 18.34
CA PRO A 9 -16.59 34.69 18.20
C PRO A 9 -15.38 34.33 17.35
N ARG A 10 -14.44 33.56 17.92
CA ARG A 10 -13.32 32.99 17.17
C ARG A 10 -13.88 32.14 16.03
N VAL A 11 -13.77 32.62 14.79
CA VAL A 11 -14.11 31.87 13.59
C VAL A 11 -13.30 30.57 13.64
N ARG A 12 -13.95 29.43 13.90
CA ARG A 12 -13.28 28.13 13.90
C ARG A 12 -12.75 27.91 12.49
N ARG A 13 -11.43 28.00 12.31
CA ARG A 13 -10.79 27.61 11.06
C ARG A 13 -11.19 26.16 10.77
N ILE A 14 -11.99 25.97 9.72
CA ILE A 14 -12.41 24.66 9.26
C ILE A 14 -11.14 23.86 9.00
N SER A 15 -11.02 22.68 9.61
CA SER A 15 -9.84 21.86 9.42
C SER A 15 -9.80 21.30 8.00
N LYS A 16 -8.62 21.01 7.46
CA LYS A 16 -8.49 20.33 6.15
C LYS A 16 -9.28 19.02 6.11
N LYS A 17 -9.37 18.30 7.25
CA LYS A 17 -10.19 17.10 7.39
C LYS A 17 -11.67 17.39 7.15
N ASP A 18 -12.20 18.44 7.78
CA ASP A 18 -13.61 18.80 7.65
C ASP A 18 -13.93 19.27 6.23
N GLN A 19 -13.03 20.04 5.61
CA GLN A 19 -13.14 20.45 4.20
C GLN A 19 -13.22 19.23 3.27
N ILE A 20 -12.33 18.25 3.44
CA ILE A 20 -12.32 17.02 2.63
C ILE A 20 -13.64 16.24 2.79
N CYS A 21 -14.13 16.06 4.02
CA CYS A 21 -15.39 15.36 4.28
C CYS A 21 -16.61 16.10 3.69
N SER A 22 -16.64 17.43 3.78
CA SER A 22 -17.71 18.26 3.24
C SER A 22 -17.76 18.20 1.71
N LEU A 23 -16.60 18.33 1.04
CA LEU A 23 -16.51 18.24 -0.42
C LEU A 23 -16.94 16.86 -0.92
N TYR A 24 -16.53 15.79 -0.24
CA TYR A 24 -16.94 14.43 -0.58
C TYR A 24 -18.45 14.23 -0.45
N THR A 25 -19.03 14.70 0.66
CA THR A 25 -20.50 14.62 0.89
C THR A 25 -21.27 15.50 -0.10
N SER A 26 -20.64 16.56 -0.64
CA SER A 26 -21.23 17.41 -1.68
C SER A 26 -21.21 16.81 -3.10
N GLY A 27 -20.57 15.64 -3.28
CA GLY A 27 -20.60 14.89 -4.53
C GLY A 27 -19.26 14.78 -5.26
N ILE A 28 -18.19 15.44 -4.79
CA ILE A 28 -16.84 15.30 -5.35
C ILE A 28 -16.21 14.03 -4.78
N THR A 29 -16.42 12.91 -5.47
CA THR A 29 -16.00 11.58 -4.97
C THR A 29 -14.62 11.15 -5.43
N ASP A 30 -14.03 11.87 -6.41
CA ASP A 30 -12.68 11.59 -6.89
C ASP A 30 -11.60 12.10 -5.91
N VAL A 31 -10.67 11.21 -5.58
CA VAL A 31 -9.64 11.49 -4.55
C VAL A 31 -8.56 12.44 -5.08
N GLU A 32 -8.26 12.41 -6.37
CA GLU A 32 -7.27 13.32 -6.98
C GLU A 32 -7.85 14.74 -7.09
N GLU A 33 -9.11 14.85 -7.50
CA GLU A 33 -9.84 16.12 -7.56
C GLU A 33 -9.95 16.78 -6.17
N LEU A 34 -10.30 15.99 -5.13
CA LEU A 34 -10.29 16.48 -3.76
C LEU A 34 -8.90 16.91 -3.28
N ALA A 35 -7.85 16.20 -3.68
CA ALA A 35 -6.47 16.54 -3.33
C ALA A 35 -6.05 17.89 -3.95
N ILE A 36 -6.43 18.13 -5.20
CA ILE A 36 -6.21 19.40 -5.91
C ILE A 36 -6.98 20.53 -5.22
N ILE A 37 -8.27 20.36 -4.95
CA ILE A 37 -9.12 21.41 -4.36
C ILE A 37 -8.68 21.79 -2.94
N THR A 38 -8.22 20.81 -2.16
CA THR A 38 -7.84 21.03 -0.75
C THR A 38 -6.37 21.33 -0.54
N ASP A 39 -5.57 21.37 -1.62
CA ASP A 39 -4.11 21.47 -1.58
C ASP A 39 -3.52 20.46 -0.57
N THR A 40 -3.84 19.19 -0.80
CA THR A 40 -3.33 18.07 0.00
C THR A 40 -2.89 16.91 -0.88
N ARG A 41 -2.26 15.90 -0.27
CA ARG A 41 -1.85 14.69 -0.99
C ARG A 41 -3.04 13.74 -1.13
N PRO A 42 -3.22 13.06 -2.28
CA PRO A 42 -4.26 12.03 -2.46
C PRO A 42 -4.26 10.97 -1.35
N SER A 43 -3.07 10.58 -0.87
CA SER A 43 -2.92 9.64 0.24
C SER A 43 -3.48 10.13 1.58
N TYR A 44 -3.46 11.44 1.82
CA TYR A 44 -4.05 12.05 3.02
C TYR A 44 -5.57 12.11 2.89
N VAL A 45 -6.08 12.51 1.73
CA VAL A 45 -7.52 12.51 1.41
C VAL A 45 -8.12 11.12 1.58
N ALA A 46 -7.50 10.10 0.98
CA ALA A 46 -7.91 8.71 1.11
C ALA A 46 -7.95 8.23 2.57
N ARG A 47 -6.93 8.59 3.36
CA ARG A 47 -6.87 8.25 4.78
C ARG A 47 -7.98 8.94 5.60
N VAL A 48 -8.27 10.21 5.31
CA VAL A 48 -9.34 10.97 5.96
C VAL A 48 -10.70 10.33 5.65
N LEU A 49 -10.97 10.04 4.39
CA LEU A 49 -12.26 9.50 3.96
C LEU A 49 -12.46 8.04 4.40
N GLN A 50 -11.39 7.23 4.47
CA GLN A 50 -11.42 5.91 5.12
C GLN A 50 -11.70 6.02 6.62
N GLY A 51 -11.01 6.93 7.33
CA GLY A 51 -11.19 7.15 8.77
C GLY A 51 -12.57 7.69 9.14
N SER A 52 -13.22 8.40 8.22
CA SER A 52 -14.59 8.90 8.36
C SER A 52 -15.65 7.94 7.81
N ALA A 53 -15.26 6.73 7.38
CA ALA A 53 -16.14 5.72 6.77
C ALA A 53 -16.93 6.19 5.53
N LEU A 54 -16.50 7.30 4.91
CA LEU A 54 -17.13 7.88 3.72
C LEU A 54 -16.65 7.21 2.43
N LEU A 55 -15.43 6.67 2.44
CA LEU A 55 -14.90 5.92 1.32
C LEU A 55 -14.92 4.42 1.58
N SER A 56 -15.78 3.73 0.82
CA SER A 56 -15.75 2.28 0.64
C SER A 56 -15.13 2.00 -0.72
N GLY A 57 -13.99 1.31 -0.79
CA GLY A 57 -13.46 0.81 -2.07
C GLY A 57 -12.09 1.35 -2.51
N TYR A 58 -11.64 2.51 -2.02
CA TYR A 58 -10.30 3.00 -2.38
C TYR A 58 -9.24 2.32 -1.52
N PHE A 59 -8.54 1.39 -2.16
CA PHE A 59 -7.44 0.65 -1.58
C PHE A 59 -6.26 0.79 -2.53
N ASP A 60 -5.35 1.68 -2.19
CA ASP A 60 -4.04 1.69 -2.84
C ASP A 60 -3.06 0.86 -1.99
N LEU A 61 -2.20 0.10 -2.67
CA LEU A 61 -1.09 -0.71 -2.14
C LEU A 61 -0.21 0.09 -1.17
N TYR A 62 -0.15 1.40 -1.36
CA TYR A 62 0.58 2.31 -0.48
C TYR A 62 0.04 2.34 0.96
N THR A 63 -1.28 2.21 1.12
CA THR A 63 -1.96 2.39 2.41
C THR A 63 -2.21 1.07 3.15
N THR A 64 -2.63 0.03 2.43
CA THR A 64 -2.92 -1.28 3.04
C THR A 64 -2.79 -2.43 2.05
N THR A 65 -2.19 -3.52 2.51
CA THR A 65 -2.13 -4.81 1.80
C THR A 65 -3.07 -5.85 2.42
N ALA A 66 -3.86 -5.46 3.43
CA ALA A 66 -4.74 -6.36 4.17
C ALA A 66 -6.14 -6.53 3.55
N ARG A 67 -6.44 -5.78 2.48
CA ARG A 67 -7.69 -5.87 1.71
C ARG A 67 -7.46 -6.72 0.46
N PRO A 68 -8.42 -7.58 0.08
CA PRO A 68 -8.23 -8.45 -1.08
C PRO A 68 -8.32 -7.66 -2.38
N MET A 69 -7.25 -7.68 -3.19
CA MET A 69 -7.23 -7.11 -4.56
C MET A 69 -7.64 -8.15 -5.60
N ASN A 70 -7.36 -9.42 -5.32
CA ASN A 70 -7.74 -10.56 -6.14
C ASN A 70 -7.95 -11.80 -5.24
N VAL A 71 -8.27 -12.95 -5.85
CA VAL A 71 -8.49 -14.21 -5.13
C VAL A 71 -7.27 -14.64 -4.30
N HIS A 72 -6.05 -14.31 -4.76
CA HIS A 72 -4.79 -14.69 -4.10
C HIS A 72 -4.48 -13.83 -2.89
N SER A 73 -4.99 -12.60 -2.81
CA SER A 73 -4.75 -11.69 -1.68
C SER A 73 -5.17 -12.30 -0.35
N LYS A 74 -6.23 -13.13 -0.33
CA LYS A 74 -6.71 -13.85 0.86
C LYS A 74 -5.63 -14.70 1.53
N LEU A 75 -4.67 -15.21 0.76
CA LEU A 75 -3.59 -16.07 1.23
C LEU A 75 -2.53 -15.30 2.05
N PHE A 76 -2.46 -13.99 1.87
CA PHE A 76 -1.43 -13.12 2.46
C PHE A 76 -1.97 -12.16 3.53
N VAL A 77 -3.30 -12.04 3.69
CA VAL A 77 -3.93 -11.18 4.70
C VAL A 77 -3.40 -11.51 6.10
N ARG A 78 -2.89 -10.48 6.79
CA ARG A 78 -2.33 -10.54 8.16
C ARG A 78 -1.11 -11.47 8.33
N ARG A 79 -0.55 -12.03 7.26
CA ARG A 79 0.63 -12.91 7.31
C ARG A 79 1.94 -12.20 6.95
N LEU A 80 1.85 -11.00 6.39
CA LEU A 80 2.99 -10.19 5.98
C LEU A 80 3.21 -9.04 6.98
N GLY A 81 4.45 -8.84 7.40
CA GLY A 81 4.87 -7.78 8.30
C GLY A 81 6.34 -7.41 8.15
N PHE A 82 6.71 -6.23 8.63
CA PHE A 82 8.09 -5.73 8.65
C PHE A 82 8.38 -5.00 9.98
N LYS A 83 7.84 -5.54 11.09
CA LYS A 83 8.05 -4.93 12.41
C LYS A 83 9.53 -4.92 12.76
N ASN A 84 10.19 -6.07 12.61
CA ASN A 84 11.62 -6.31 12.83
C ASN A 84 12.15 -7.23 11.71
N GLU A 85 13.46 -7.37 11.59
CA GLU A 85 14.14 -8.24 10.61
C GLU A 85 13.63 -9.69 10.61
N GLU A 86 13.40 -10.30 11.77
CA GLU A 86 12.85 -11.65 11.87
C GLU A 86 11.44 -11.78 11.29
N ILE A 87 10.61 -10.74 11.47
CA ILE A 87 9.25 -10.71 10.93
C ILE A 87 9.30 -10.51 9.40
N ALA A 88 10.25 -9.70 8.91
CA ALA A 88 10.48 -9.55 7.47
C ALA A 88 10.92 -10.89 6.85
N ARG A 89 11.85 -11.62 7.48
CA ARG A 89 12.28 -12.96 7.05
C ARG A 89 11.13 -13.96 7.05
N ARG A 90 10.28 -13.97 8.08
CA ARG A 90 9.07 -14.81 8.11
C ARG A 90 8.11 -14.47 6.98
N SER A 91 7.93 -13.19 6.70
CA SER A 91 7.07 -12.73 5.60
C SER A 91 7.61 -13.18 4.24
N VAL A 92 8.93 -13.09 4.03
CA VAL A 92 9.58 -13.61 2.83
C VAL A 92 9.43 -15.12 2.71
N LYS A 93 9.51 -15.89 3.80
CA LYS A 93 9.24 -17.34 3.75
C LYS A 93 7.81 -17.67 3.31
N VAL A 94 6.83 -16.88 3.75
CA VAL A 94 5.42 -17.03 3.31
C VAL A 94 5.29 -16.69 1.83
N LEU A 95 5.93 -15.60 1.37
CA LEU A 95 5.96 -15.23 -0.04
C LEU A 95 6.60 -16.31 -0.91
N GLU A 96 7.74 -16.87 -0.47
CA GLU A 96 8.43 -17.96 -1.15
C GLU A 96 7.57 -19.21 -1.28
N HIS A 97 6.93 -19.63 -0.18
CA HIS A 97 6.07 -20.80 -0.17
C HIS A 97 4.96 -20.68 -1.21
N TYR A 98 4.22 -19.57 -1.20
CA TYR A 98 3.13 -19.37 -2.15
C TYR A 98 3.62 -19.14 -3.57
N HIS A 99 4.72 -18.41 -3.78
CA HIS A 99 5.33 -18.26 -5.09
C HIS A 99 5.66 -19.63 -5.71
N ARG A 100 6.27 -20.54 -4.93
CA ARG A 100 6.57 -21.89 -5.40
C ARG A 100 5.31 -22.72 -5.66
N GLN A 101 4.30 -22.60 -4.81
CA GLN A 101 3.00 -23.27 -5.04
C GLN A 101 2.36 -22.81 -6.35
N PHE A 102 2.35 -21.50 -6.62
CA PHE A 102 1.81 -20.96 -7.86
C PHE A 102 2.66 -21.34 -9.09
N GLN A 103 3.97 -21.50 -8.93
CA GLN A 103 4.85 -22.01 -9.98
C GLN A 103 4.49 -23.46 -10.34
N LEU A 104 4.23 -24.32 -9.34
CA LEU A 104 3.84 -25.71 -9.57
C LEU A 104 2.47 -25.83 -10.26
N THR A 105 1.55 -24.91 -9.98
CA THR A 105 0.22 -24.89 -10.60
C THR A 105 0.16 -24.06 -11.89
N SER A 106 1.29 -23.58 -12.40
CA SER A 106 1.39 -22.68 -13.57
C SER A 106 0.49 -21.44 -13.47
N ASP A 107 0.27 -20.93 -12.25
CA ASP A 107 -0.56 -19.76 -11.98
C ASP A 107 0.30 -18.48 -12.02
N CYS A 108 0.35 -17.86 -13.20
CA CYS A 108 1.09 -16.61 -13.40
C CYS A 108 0.50 -15.44 -12.59
N ALA A 109 -0.82 -15.41 -12.38
CA ALA A 109 -1.48 -14.34 -11.64
C ALA A 109 -1.10 -14.38 -10.15
N GLY A 110 -1.06 -15.57 -9.56
CA GLY A 110 -0.58 -15.79 -8.19
C GLY A 110 0.89 -15.41 -8.02
N GLN A 111 1.75 -15.78 -8.97
CA GLN A 111 3.18 -15.42 -8.94
C GLN A 111 3.41 -13.91 -9.00
N HIS A 112 2.77 -13.22 -9.96
CA HIS A 112 2.85 -11.76 -10.06
C HIS A 112 2.27 -11.06 -8.82
N HIS A 113 1.23 -11.62 -8.21
CA HIS A 113 0.67 -11.08 -6.99
C HIS A 113 1.65 -11.19 -5.80
N ALA A 114 2.34 -12.33 -5.66
CA ALA A 114 3.37 -12.50 -4.63
C ALA A 114 4.54 -11.51 -4.82
N LEU A 115 5.01 -11.33 -6.05
CA LEU A 115 6.06 -10.35 -6.38
C LEU A 115 5.63 -8.91 -6.07
N SER A 116 4.40 -8.54 -6.45
CA SER A 116 3.83 -7.20 -6.18
C SER A 116 3.72 -6.92 -4.67
N LEU A 117 3.31 -7.92 -3.89
CA LEU A 117 3.26 -7.81 -2.42
C LEU A 117 4.65 -7.66 -1.82
N ALA A 118 5.65 -8.41 -2.29
CA ALA A 118 7.02 -8.28 -1.83
C ALA A 118 7.60 -6.88 -2.12
N LEU A 119 7.36 -6.32 -3.31
CA LEU A 119 7.75 -4.96 -3.68
C LEU A 119 7.05 -3.91 -2.79
N THR A 120 5.77 -4.10 -2.53
CA THR A 120 5.00 -3.23 -1.63
C THR A 120 5.60 -3.23 -0.22
N MET A 121 5.93 -4.41 0.30
CA MET A 121 6.54 -4.57 1.63
C MET A 121 7.94 -3.95 1.70
N PHE A 122 8.74 -4.11 0.64
CA PHE A 122 10.03 -3.44 0.48
C PHE A 122 9.89 -1.91 0.55
N ASN A 123 9.00 -1.34 -0.26
CA ASN A 123 8.80 0.11 -0.33
C ASN A 123 8.32 0.67 1.02
N ARG A 124 7.40 -0.01 1.70
CA ARG A 124 6.89 0.40 3.01
C ARG A 124 7.96 0.32 4.11
N ALA A 125 8.77 -0.74 4.13
CA ALA A 125 9.89 -0.85 5.07
C ALA A 125 10.93 0.26 4.82
N ARG A 126 11.26 0.53 3.56
CA ARG A 126 12.19 1.60 3.18
C ARG A 126 11.69 2.98 3.61
N TRP A 127 10.43 3.33 3.32
CA TRP A 127 9.86 4.63 3.69
C TRP A 127 9.70 4.84 5.20
N THR A 128 9.62 3.75 5.98
CA THR A 128 9.57 3.83 7.45
C THR A 128 10.95 3.83 8.10
N GLY A 129 12.03 3.93 7.32
CA GLY A 129 13.42 3.98 7.81
C GLY A 129 14.00 2.61 8.18
N LYS A 130 13.30 1.51 7.88
CA LYS A 130 13.67 0.15 8.23
C LYS A 130 14.50 -0.51 7.12
N ALA A 131 15.73 -0.01 6.97
CA ALA A 131 16.61 -0.40 5.87
C ALA A 131 17.01 -1.89 5.91
N ARG A 132 17.19 -2.48 7.11
CA ARG A 132 17.55 -3.90 7.26
C ARG A 132 16.41 -4.82 6.83
N GLU A 133 15.20 -4.51 7.23
CA GLU A 133 13.98 -5.22 6.83
C GLU A 133 13.74 -5.08 5.33
N ALA A 134 13.93 -3.88 4.78
CA ALA A 134 13.82 -3.65 3.35
C ALA A 134 14.85 -4.49 2.58
N ALA A 135 16.08 -4.63 3.08
CA ALA A 135 17.11 -5.45 2.44
C ALA A 135 16.68 -6.93 2.32
N VAL A 136 15.94 -7.46 3.30
CA VAL A 136 15.41 -8.84 3.25
C VAL A 136 14.43 -9.02 2.10
N PHE A 137 13.49 -8.09 1.90
CA PHE A 137 12.57 -8.14 0.77
C PHE A 137 13.26 -7.90 -0.57
N ARG A 138 14.24 -7.00 -0.62
CA ARG A 138 15.05 -6.73 -1.82
C ARG A 138 15.84 -7.96 -2.27
N ALA A 139 16.53 -8.63 -1.34
CA ALA A 139 17.33 -9.81 -1.66
C ALA A 139 16.47 -10.92 -2.28
N TRP A 140 15.26 -11.12 -1.75
CA TRP A 140 14.31 -12.06 -2.31
C TRP A 140 13.82 -11.66 -3.71
N LEU A 141 13.45 -10.40 -3.90
CA LEU A 141 13.00 -9.89 -5.21
C LEU A 141 14.07 -10.03 -6.29
N VAL A 142 15.31 -9.64 -6.00
CA VAL A 142 16.45 -9.77 -6.93
C VAL A 142 16.64 -11.24 -7.31
N SER A 143 16.66 -12.15 -6.32
CA SER A 143 16.78 -13.58 -6.61
C SER A 143 15.66 -14.11 -7.51
N LYS A 144 14.42 -13.62 -7.38
CA LYS A 144 13.32 -14.07 -8.26
C LYS A 144 13.37 -13.47 -9.66
N LEU A 145 13.74 -12.20 -9.78
CA LEU A 145 13.89 -11.55 -11.08
C LEU A 145 15.08 -12.12 -11.85
N ASP A 146 16.19 -12.43 -11.18
CA ASP A 146 17.35 -13.08 -11.78
C ASP A 146 17.00 -14.49 -12.28
N LEU A 147 16.22 -15.26 -11.51
CA LEU A 147 15.74 -16.57 -11.95
C LEU A 147 14.83 -16.47 -13.18
N GLN A 148 13.92 -15.49 -13.23
CA GLN A 148 13.06 -15.27 -14.39
C GLN A 148 13.85 -14.83 -15.63
N ALA A 149 14.89 -14.02 -15.45
CA ALA A 149 15.79 -13.62 -16.54
C ALA A 149 16.59 -14.83 -17.06
N ALA A 150 17.11 -15.68 -16.17
CA ALA A 150 17.83 -16.89 -16.53
C ALA A 150 16.93 -17.91 -17.27
N ASP A 151 15.69 -18.09 -16.82
CA ASP A 151 14.71 -18.97 -17.49
C ASP A 151 14.35 -18.45 -18.89
N ALA A 152 14.24 -17.12 -19.06
CA ALA A 152 13.98 -16.49 -20.35
C ALA A 152 15.15 -16.66 -21.33
N ASP A 153 16.39 -16.47 -20.85
CA ASP A 153 17.61 -16.67 -21.65
C ASP A 153 17.84 -18.14 -22.02
N ALA A 154 17.55 -19.08 -21.11
CA ALA A 154 17.62 -20.51 -21.39
C ALA A 154 16.61 -20.95 -22.46
N CYS A 155 15.41 -20.37 -22.46
CA CYS A 155 14.39 -20.61 -23.50
C CYS A 155 14.78 -20.01 -24.86
N LEU A 156 15.50 -18.89 -24.89
CA LEU A 156 16.01 -18.27 -26.11
C LEU A 156 17.22 -19.04 -26.67
N GLY A 157 18.08 -19.60 -25.82
CA GLY A 157 19.24 -20.41 -26.21
C GLY A 157 18.92 -21.81 -26.74
N ALA A 158 17.73 -22.35 -26.45
CA ALA A 158 17.26 -23.65 -26.96
C ALA A 158 16.60 -23.57 -28.36
N ARG A 159 16.61 -22.39 -28.99
CA ARG A 159 16.10 -22.14 -30.35
C ARG A 159 17.23 -21.93 -31.34
N PHE A 160 18.14 -22.88 -31.49
CA PHE A 160 19.05 -22.98 -32.64
C PHE A 160 19.35 -24.45 -32.97
#